data_AF-A0A3D3ZKC1-F1
#
_entry.id   AF-A0A3D3ZKC1-F1
#
_cell.length_a   1.000
_cell.length_b   1.000
_cell.length_c   1.000
_cell.angle_alpha   90.00
_cell.angle_beta   90.00
_cell.angle_gamma   90.00
#
_symmetry.space_group_name_H-M   'P 1'
#
loop_
_entity.id
_entity.type
_entity.pdbx_description
1 polymer ?
#
loop_
_entity_poly.entity_id
_entity_poly.type
_entity_poly.pdbx_seq_one_letter_code
_entity_poly.pdbx_strand_id
1 'polypeptide(L)'
;AENTGFDIKVYVTGKEVYAAIAKKSPLHSDVDEKFIPLTPELRKLTLHVGKLFGLDIYGIDVVETPHGLAILDINDFPSFGRVPRAVVRIAEYVLHAAKHAERKRLARMERNRRHSSTGKRNLFLVDSMKS
;
A
#
# COMPACT_ATOMS: atom_id res chain seq x y z
N ALA A 1 23.77 20.30 -0.15
CA ALA A 1 23.99 19.40 1.00
C ALA A 1 24.53 18.10 0.43
N GLU A 2 25.73 17.69 0.85
CA GLU A 2 26.33 16.42 0.46
C GLU A 2 25.48 15.28 1.03
N ASN A 3 25.01 14.37 0.16
CA ASN A 3 24.35 13.14 0.60
C ASN A 3 25.42 12.27 1.26
N THR A 4 25.17 11.76 2.46
CA THR A 4 26.10 10.91 3.23
C THR A 4 26.40 9.57 2.52
N GLY A 5 25.77 9.32 1.37
CA GLY A 5 25.98 8.15 0.51
C GLY A 5 25.12 6.95 0.88
N PHE A 6 24.09 7.17 1.72
CA PHE A 6 23.19 6.12 2.20
C PHE A 6 21.74 6.48 1.90
N ASP A 7 21.15 5.75 0.96
CA ASP A 7 19.71 5.84 0.70
C ASP A 7 19.01 4.68 1.44
N ILE A 8 17.99 5.01 2.23
CA ILE A 8 17.12 4.03 2.87
C ILE A 8 16.02 3.68 1.87
N LYS A 9 16.09 2.46 1.33
CA LYS A 9 15.04 1.89 0.50
C LYS A 9 14.01 1.22 1.39
N VAL A 10 12.75 1.61 1.24
CA VAL A 10 11.63 1.00 1.95
C VAL A 10 10.69 0.35 0.96
N TYR A 11 10.26 -0.86 1.26
CA TYR A 11 9.33 -1.66 0.45
C TYR A 11 8.08 -1.98 1.27
N VAL A 12 6.91 -1.83 0.66
CA VAL A 12 5.62 -2.04 1.32
C VAL A 12 4.78 -3.03 0.54
N THR A 13 4.17 -3.96 1.29
CA THR A 13 3.11 -4.84 0.82
C THR A 13 1.97 -4.81 1.83
N GLY A 14 0.90 -4.09 1.50
CA GLY A 14 -0.23 -3.82 2.39
C GLY A 14 0.18 -3.05 3.65
N LYS A 15 0.39 -3.78 4.75
CA LYS A 15 0.85 -3.23 6.05
C LYS A 15 2.24 -3.70 6.46
N GLU A 16 2.82 -4.64 5.72
CA GLU A 16 4.17 -5.12 5.92
C GLU A 16 5.14 -4.12 5.31
N VAL A 17 6.18 -3.77 6.07
CA VAL A 17 7.16 -2.74 5.67
C VAL A 17 8.55 -3.29 5.92
N TYR A 18 9.40 -3.20 4.88
CA TYR A 18 10.79 -3.65 4.90
C TYR A 18 11.68 -2.45 4.59
N ALA A 19 12.70 -2.21 5.40
CA ALA A 19 13.70 -1.17 5.16
C ALA A 19 15.07 -1.79 4.95
N ALA A 20 15.78 -1.32 3.94
CA ALA A 20 17.17 -1.65 3.67
C ALA A 20 17.95 -0.37 3.43
N ILE A 21 19.19 -0.32 3.91
CA ILE A 21 20.13 0.72 3.52
C ILE A 21 20.85 0.23 2.27
N ALA A 22 20.79 1.01 1.21
CA ALA A 22 21.62 0.87 0.04
C ALA A 22 22.89 1.72 0.26
N LYS A 23 24.04 1.07 0.47
CA LYS A 23 25.34 1.75 0.45
C LYS A 23 25.91 1.67 -0.96
N LYS A 24 26.15 2.82 -1.58
CA LYS A 24 26.92 2.86 -2.83
C LYS A 24 28.40 2.79 -2.46
N SER A 25 29.06 1.66 -2.72
CA SER A 25 30.49 1.52 -2.46
C SER A 25 31.28 2.43 -3.41
N PRO A 26 32.22 3.26 -2.93
CA PRO A 26 33.10 4.04 -3.81
C PRO A 26 34.04 3.17 -4.66
N LEU A 27 34.20 1.89 -4.30
CA LEU A 27 35.19 0.98 -4.88
C LEU A 27 34.59 -0.12 -5.78
N HIS A 28 33.27 -0.35 -5.72
CA HIS A 28 32.56 -1.34 -6.54
C HIS A 28 31.21 -0.80 -7.01
N SER A 29 30.82 -1.12 -8.24
CA SER A 29 29.53 -0.76 -8.84
C SER A 29 28.34 -1.47 -8.20
N ASP A 30 28.58 -2.51 -7.38
CA ASP A 30 27.55 -3.26 -6.70
C ASP A 30 27.09 -2.53 -5.44
N VAL A 31 25.77 -2.34 -5.35
CA VAL A 31 25.10 -1.80 -4.16
C VAL A 31 24.92 -2.94 -3.16
N ASP A 32 25.61 -2.84 -2.03
CA ASP A 32 25.34 -3.70 -0.88
C ASP A 32 24.11 -3.16 -0.14
N GLU A 33 22.99 -3.88 -0.27
CA GLU A 33 21.76 -3.61 0.48
C GLU A 33 21.75 -4.42 1.77
N LYS A 34 21.72 -3.73 2.91
CA LYS A 34 21.57 -4.35 4.24
C LYS A 34 20.23 -3.99 4.85
N PHE A 35 19.43 -5.01 5.18
CA PHE A 35 18.18 -4.81 5.91
C PHE A 35 18.45 -4.20 7.29
N ILE A 36 17.68 -3.18 7.62
CA ILE A 36 17.74 -2.49 8.91
C ILE A 36 16.41 -2.60 9.65
N PRO A 37 16.42 -2.56 10.99
CA PRO A 37 15.19 -2.40 11.75
C PRO A 37 14.45 -1.13 11.34
N LEU A 38 13.14 -1.26 11.12
CA LEU A 38 12.30 -0.13 10.77
C LEU A 38 12.00 0.72 11.99
N THR A 39 12.42 1.98 11.98
CA THR A 39 12.10 2.92 13.07
C THR A 39 10.59 3.26 13.06
N PRO A 40 9.99 3.62 14.22
CA PRO A 40 8.59 4.04 14.27
C PRO A 40 8.28 5.24 13.36
N GLU A 41 9.22 6.18 13.25
CA GLU A 41 9.10 7.37 12.41
C GLU A 41 9.08 7.00 10.92
N LEU A 42 10.05 6.20 10.47
CA LEU A 42 10.13 5.74 9.09
C LEU A 42 8.90 4.90 8.71
N ARG A 43 8.43 4.04 9.62
CA ARG A 43 7.18 3.28 9.43
C ARG A 43 5.98 4.21 9.25
N LYS A 44 5.84 5.20 10.13
CA LYS A 44 4.72 6.13 10.10
C LYS A 44 4.72 6.95 8.82
N LEU A 45 5.87 7.50 8.43
CA LEU A 45 6.06 8.23 7.17
C LEU A 45 5.65 7.37 5.98
N THR A 46 6.23 6.17 5.88
CA THR A 46 5.98 5.23 4.78
C THR A 46 4.49 4.92 4.64
N LEU A 47 3.83 4.50 5.73
CA LEU A 47 2.40 4.17 5.68
C LEU A 47 1.50 5.39 5.41
N HIS A 48 1.96 6.61 5.72
CA HIS A 48 1.25 7.83 5.37
C HIS A 48 1.32 8.11 3.86
N VAL A 49 2.49 7.87 3.24
CA VAL A 49 2.65 7.94 1.77
C VAL A 49 1.67 6.99 1.09
N GLY A 50 1.64 5.70 1.46
CA GLY A 50 0.70 4.76 0.84
C GLY A 50 -0.76 5.21 0.92
N LYS A 51 -1.18 5.79 2.05
CA LYS A 51 -2.53 6.35 2.20
C LYS A 51 -2.79 7.56 1.31
N LEU A 52 -1.83 8.48 1.20
CA LEU A 52 -1.95 9.69 0.39
C LEU A 52 -2.05 9.37 -1.11
N PHE A 53 -1.26 8.40 -1.57
CA PHE A 53 -1.20 8.02 -2.99
C PHE A 53 -2.14 6.87 -3.37
N GLY A 54 -2.82 6.26 -2.40
CA GLY A 54 -3.69 5.11 -2.64
C GLY A 54 -2.91 3.84 -3.05
N LEU A 55 -1.68 3.70 -2.56
CA LEU A 55 -0.78 2.60 -2.90
C LEU A 55 -0.80 1.52 -1.82
N ASP A 56 -0.93 0.28 -2.27
CA ASP A 56 -0.89 -0.91 -1.43
C ASP A 56 0.43 -1.68 -1.59
N ILE A 57 1.07 -1.60 -2.76
CA ILE A 57 2.36 -2.24 -3.07
C ILE A 57 3.26 -1.17 -3.70
N TYR A 58 4.27 -0.73 -2.97
CA TYR A 58 5.11 0.38 -3.41
C TYR A 58 6.46 0.36 -2.71
N GLY A 59 7.39 1.15 -3.24
CA GLY A 59 8.66 1.45 -2.59
C GLY A 59 8.87 2.95 -2.47
N ILE A 60 9.63 3.35 -1.46
CA ILE A 60 10.11 4.72 -1.32
C ILE A 60 11.61 4.74 -1.07
N ASP A 61 12.28 5.74 -1.62
CA ASP A 61 13.68 6.04 -1.31
C ASP A 61 13.70 7.24 -0.36
N VAL A 62 14.39 7.08 0.77
CA VAL A 62 14.43 8.06 1.86
C VAL A 62 15.87 8.35 2.24
N VAL A 63 16.18 9.60 2.55
CA VAL A 63 17.46 10.01 3.14
C VAL A 63 17.26 10.69 4.47
N GLU A 64 18.24 10.54 5.35
CA GLU A 64 18.32 11.33 6.58
C GLU A 64 18.96 12.68 6.28
N THR A 65 18.32 13.76 6.73
CA THR A 65 18.84 15.12 6.63
C THR A 65 18.95 15.73 8.03
N PRO A 66 19.67 16.86 8.20
CA PRO A 66 19.68 17.59 9.48
C PRO A 66 18.28 18.01 9.99
N HIS A 67 17.27 18.03 9.12
CA HIS A 67 15.89 18.40 9.45
C HIS A 67 14.95 17.18 9.59
N GLY A 68 15.48 15.96 9.52
CA GLY A 68 14.70 14.71 9.56
C GLY A 68 14.68 13.96 8.23
N LEU A 69 13.77 13.00 8.11
CA LEU A 69 13.64 12.14 6.94
C LEU A 69 13.08 12.90 5.73
N ALA A 70 13.74 12.77 4.58
CA ALA A 70 13.27 13.31 3.30
C ALA A 70 13.05 12.18 2.29
N ILE A 71 11.89 12.19 1.63
CA ILE A 71 11.55 11.24 0.55
C ILE A 71 12.15 11.77 -0.75
N LEU A 72 12.93 10.94 -1.43
CA LEU A 72 13.53 11.25 -2.73
C LEU A 72 12.66 10.75 -3.89
N ASP A 73 12.12 9.54 -3.77
CA ASP A 73 11.36 8.90 -4.84
C ASP A 73 10.27 7.97 -4.28
N ILE A 74 9.22 7.77 -5.08
CA ILE A 74 8.10 6.86 -4.80
C ILE A 74 7.84 6.03 -6.05
N ASN A 75 7.98 4.72 -5.94
CA ASN A 75 7.76 3.79 -7.03
C ASN A 75 6.50 2.96 -6.77
N ASP A 76 5.53 3.06 -7.68
CA ASP A 76 4.42 2.12 -7.75
C ASP A 76 4.93 0.79 -8.31
N PHE A 77 4.87 -0.25 -7.48
CA PHE A 77 5.35 -1.60 -7.81
C PHE A 77 6.87 -1.73 -8.15
N PRO A 78 7.79 -1.54 -7.17
CA PRO A 78 9.23 -1.74 -7.38
C PRO A 78 9.58 -3.23 -7.58
N SER A 79 10.86 -3.54 -7.80
CA SER A 79 11.32 -4.91 -8.09
C SER A 79 11.35 -5.87 -6.88
N PHE A 80 11.34 -5.36 -5.64
CA PHE A 80 11.47 -6.12 -4.38
C PHE A 80 12.65 -7.12 -4.33
N GLY A 81 13.67 -6.97 -5.18
CA GLY A 81 14.64 -8.03 -5.47
C GLY A 81 15.42 -8.60 -4.27
N ARG A 82 15.58 -7.82 -3.20
CA ARG A 82 16.26 -8.26 -1.96
C ARG A 82 15.29 -8.65 -0.84
N VAL A 83 13.99 -8.36 -0.95
CA VAL A 83 13.02 -8.58 0.12
C VAL A 83 12.73 -10.08 0.28
N PRO A 84 12.93 -10.65 1.49
CA PRO A 84 12.73 -12.08 1.71
C PRO A 84 11.29 -12.53 1.39
N ARG A 85 11.17 -13.54 0.52
CA ARG A 85 9.89 -14.09 0.04
C ARG A 85 8.96 -13.04 -0.60
N ALA A 86 9.50 -12.00 -1.24
CA ALA A 86 8.71 -10.93 -1.84
C ALA A 86 7.55 -11.45 -2.72
N VAL A 87 7.85 -12.37 -3.64
CA VAL A 87 6.87 -12.93 -4.58
C VAL A 87 5.68 -13.57 -3.85
N VAL A 88 5.95 -14.37 -2.82
CA VAL A 88 4.89 -15.05 -2.05
C VAL A 88 4.03 -14.03 -1.31
N ARG A 89 4.64 -13.05 -0.63
CA ARG A 89 3.91 -12.02 0.13
C ARG A 89 3.04 -11.16 -0.78
N ILE A 90 3.58 -10.78 -1.93
CA ILE A 90 2.84 -10.00 -2.94
C ILE A 90 1.66 -10.82 -3.47
N ALA A 91 1.89 -12.08 -3.85
CA ALA A 91 0.82 -12.96 -4.32
C ALA A 91 -0.28 -13.16 -3.27
N GLU A 92 0.10 -13.43 -2.02
CA GLU A 92 -0.84 -13.51 -0.88
C GLU A 92 -1.65 -12.23 -0.75
N TYR A 93 -0.99 -11.06 -0.76
CA TYR A 93 -1.66 -9.77 -0.67
C TYR A 93 -2.68 -9.55 -1.79
N VAL A 94 -2.29 -9.78 -3.05
CA VAL A 94 -3.17 -9.63 -4.21
C VAL A 94 -4.37 -10.56 -4.12
N LEU A 95 -4.17 -11.83 -3.74
CA LEU A 95 -5.26 -12.79 -3.56
C LEU A 95 -6.22 -12.36 -2.44
N HIS A 96 -5.69 -11.85 -1.32
CA HIS A 96 -6.51 -11.32 -0.23
C HIS A 96 -7.30 -10.08 -0.64
N ALA A 97 -6.67 -9.15 -1.35
CA ALA A 97 -7.29 -7.94 -1.87
C ALA A 97 -8.43 -8.27 -2.85
N ALA A 98 -8.20 -9.19 -3.79
CA ALA A 98 -9.19 -9.65 -4.75
C ALA A 98 -10.42 -10.28 -4.05
N LYS A 99 -10.20 -11.21 -3.11
CA LYS A 99 -11.28 -11.82 -2.32
C LYS A 99 -12.07 -10.78 -1.53
N HIS A 100 -11.41 -9.77 -0.98
CA HIS A 100 -12.07 -8.71 -0.23
C HIS A 100 -12.88 -7.78 -1.12
N ALA A 101 -12.36 -7.43 -2.30
CA ALA A 101 -13.08 -6.66 -3.31
C ALA A 101 -14.35 -7.38 -3.78
N GLU A 102 -14.26 -8.69 -4.00
CA GLU A 102 -15.41 -9.53 -4.36
C GLU A 102 -16.51 -9.50 -3.28
N ARG A 103 -16.15 -9.73 -2.01
CA ARG A 103 -17.10 -9.66 -0.89
C ARG A 103 -17.78 -8.29 -0.80
N LYS A 104 -17.01 -7.20 -0.95
CA LYS A 104 -17.57 -5.84 -0.95
C LYS A 104 -18.54 -5.62 -2.11
N ARG A 105 -18.23 -6.15 -3.30
CA ARG A 105 -19.09 -6.06 -4.48
C ARG A 105 -20.41 -6.79 -4.24
N LEU A 106 -20.37 -8.03 -3.72
CA LEU A 106 -21.56 -8.81 -3.40
C LEU A 106 -22.44 -8.12 -2.34
N ALA A 107 -21.84 -7.65 -1.24
CA ALA A 107 -22.57 -6.92 -0.21
C ALA A 107 -23.20 -5.60 -0.72
N ARG A 108 -22.57 -4.93 -1.70
CA ARG A 108 -23.16 -3.77 -2.37
C ARG A 108 -24.36 -4.17 -3.24
N MET A 109 -24.25 -5.27 -4.00
CA MET A 109 -25.36 -5.78 -4.82
C MET A 109 -26.57 -6.18 -3.96
N GLU A 110 -26.35 -6.88 -2.85
CA GLU A 110 -27.43 -7.26 -1.92
C GLU A 110 -28.14 -6.05 -1.32
N ARG A 111 -27.38 -5.04 -0.87
CA ARG A 111 -27.94 -3.79 -0.35
C ARG A 111 -28.80 -3.08 -1.40
N ASN A 112 -28.32 -3.01 -2.64
CA ASN A 112 -29.07 -2.40 -3.74
C ASN A 112 -30.36 -3.18 -4.05
N ARG A 113 -30.32 -4.51 -4.02
CA ARG A 113 -31.51 -5.37 -4.24
C ARG A 113 -32.57 -5.19 -3.15
N ARG A 114 -32.16 -5.04 -1.88
CA ARG A 114 -33.08 -4.77 -0.75
C ARG A 114 -33.72 -3.39 -0.83
N HIS A 115 -32.98 -2.38 -1.28
CA HIS A 115 -33.52 -1.03 -1.47
C HIS A 115 -34.53 -0.99 -2.63
N SER A 116 -34.24 -1.65 -3.75
CA SER A 116 -35.17 -1.68 -4.90
C SER A 116 -36.43 -2.50 -4.61
N SER A 117 -36.36 -3.59 -3.85
CA SER A 117 -37.54 -4.38 -3.46
C SER A 117 -38.42 -3.66 -2.43
N THR A 118 -37.85 -2.82 -1.58
CA THR A 118 -38.60 -2.01 -0.61
C THR A 118 -39.27 -0.80 -1.29
N GLY A 119 -38.56 -0.14 -2.21
CA GLY A 119 -39.15 0.92 -3.06
C GLY A 119 -40.31 0.42 -3.92
N LYS A 120 -40.17 -0.77 -4.53
CA LYS A 120 -41.27 -1.40 -5.29
C LYS A 120 -42.47 -1.73 -4.40
N ARG A 121 -42.27 -2.33 -3.22
CA ARG A 121 -43.36 -2.65 -2.29
C ARG A 121 -44.14 -1.42 -1.83
N ASN A 122 -43.44 -0.31 -1.53
CA ASN A 122 -44.10 0.94 -1.14
C ASN A 122 -44.90 1.55 -2.30
N LEU A 123 -44.40 1.48 -3.54
CA LEU A 123 -45.15 1.94 -4.70
C LEU A 123 -46.45 1.16 -4.90
N PHE A 124 -46.38 -0.18 -4.85
CA PHE A 124 -47.57 -1.04 -4.94
C PHE A 124 -48.59 -0.77 -3.82
N LEU A 125 -48.14 -0.48 -2.60
CA LEU A 125 -49.03 -0.17 -1.49
C LEU A 125 -49.74 1.17 -1.68
N VAL A 126 -49.04 2.19 -2.17
CA VAL A 126 -49.62 3.53 -2.43
C VAL A 126 -50.64 3.47 -3.58
N ASP A 127 -50.35 2.71 -4.65
CA ASP A 127 -51.27 2.54 -5.77
C ASP A 127 -52.55 1.79 -5.35
N SER A 128 -52.45 0.83 -4.42
CA SER A 128 -53.60 0.08 -3.89
C SER A 128 -54.49 0.88 -2.92
N MET A 129 -54.03 2.01 -2.38
CA MET A 129 -54.82 2.89 -1.50
C MET A 129 -55.54 4.02 -2.25
N LYS A 130 -55.27 4.16 -3.56
CA LYS A 130 -55.90 5.18 -4.42
C LYS A 130 -57.04 4.66 -5.30
N SER A 131 -57.28 3.34 -5.31
CA SER A 131 -58.46 2.69 -5.89
C SER A 131 -59.47 2.35 -4.80
#